data_AF-A0A8F5BM53-F1
#
_entry.id   AF-A0A8F5BM53-F1
#
_cell.length_a   1.000
_cell.length_b   1.000
_cell.length_c   1.000
_cell.angle_alpha   90.00
_cell.angle_beta   90.00
_cell.angle_gamma   90.00
#
_symmetry.space_group_name_H-M   'P 1'
#
loop_
_entity.id
_entity.type
_entity.pdbx_description
1 polymer ?
#
loop_
_entity_poly.entity_id
_entity_poly.type
_entity_poly.pdbx_seq_one_letter_code
_entity_poly.pdbx_strand_id
1 'polypeptide(L)'
;MLNAGLIVSKKAREIIGDEILKEVFEEAKLSYVAEMGDYIIDDVKNNELKALLVVSENGRERWMEDIDQKLGISPLAILIIPPSWFKDKTKEYVFTLLTAYSLRVELMDLAYRVQPTPTSSVSRRSLLKLKTYEYKPYPVLFDEVHAEREINRAIESCPQGLIVKAPEGPSVGYPERCSVCGYCSASSYLGYLEIPTATTDQVVSFINAIVNYYEDKQAALLFTDSIMDEVPEGIFPFLMPCTAGVHDSFVLASCAAGITPIVHVSSKCGSRDIALKRLDELPSHFPGTSFTISKAKDDEELKSTLLSIKWTQLSRSEIPLDVILQRSRRRALLIWSIEEMSKKVKLNEDDVVPEVYNVEVDPNKCVLCGVCVRACQMLVPELKGNNTLELSYNIPYCIGSQRCVRNCPEKAVVVTGFAKISDLKKKVVNKAEVAKCRFCGKPLGSEKIKTKVDTLLIQYGFAGTAQYTDVCNECKQKILTKIWLEKLLSGKK
;
A
#
# COMPACT_ATOMS: atom_id res chain seq x y z
N MET A 1 5.01 17.48 0.02
CA MET A 1 3.75 18.03 0.55
C MET A 1 3.39 19.24 -0.29
N LEU A 2 2.11 19.38 -0.62
CA LEU A 2 1.57 20.51 -1.34
C LEU A 2 1.39 21.70 -0.40
N ASN A 3 1.52 22.88 -0.95
CA ASN A 3 1.15 24.10 -0.25
C ASN A 3 -0.39 24.16 -0.14
N ALA A 4 -0.95 23.92 1.05
CA ALA A 4 -2.40 23.81 1.25
C ALA A 4 -3.01 25.00 1.99
N GLY A 5 -4.29 25.25 1.73
CA GLY A 5 -5.09 26.21 2.49
C GLY A 5 -6.46 25.65 2.92
N LEU A 6 -7.00 26.22 3.99
CA LEU A 6 -8.33 25.94 4.51
C LEU A 6 -9.24 27.16 4.29
N ILE A 7 -10.32 26.94 3.56
CA ILE A 7 -11.32 27.96 3.26
C ILE A 7 -12.62 27.57 3.95
N VAL A 8 -13.21 28.49 4.70
CA VAL A 8 -14.47 28.24 5.42
C VAL A 8 -15.57 29.18 4.94
N SER A 9 -16.80 28.71 4.79
CA SER A 9 -17.95 29.60 4.64
C SER A 9 -18.17 30.40 5.93
N LYS A 10 -18.90 31.51 5.86
CA LYS A 10 -19.27 32.30 7.04
C LYS A 10 -19.92 31.43 8.13
N LYS A 11 -20.87 30.58 7.73
CA LYS A 11 -21.56 29.66 8.63
C LYS A 11 -20.59 28.63 9.23
N ALA A 12 -19.66 28.11 8.43
CA ALA A 12 -18.64 27.19 8.92
C ALA A 12 -17.72 27.85 9.97
N ARG A 13 -17.30 29.10 9.72
CA ARG A 13 -16.51 29.88 10.67
C ARG A 13 -17.25 30.11 11.99
N GLU A 14 -18.53 30.46 11.94
CA GLU A 14 -19.36 30.63 13.13
C GLU A 14 -19.48 29.34 13.97
N ILE A 15 -19.51 28.16 13.31
CA ILE A 15 -19.59 26.86 13.97
C ILE A 15 -18.24 26.42 14.56
N ILE A 16 -17.15 26.58 13.80
CA ILE A 16 -15.81 26.10 14.17
C ILE A 16 -15.12 27.06 15.15
N GLY A 17 -15.25 28.37 14.93
CA GLY A 17 -14.60 29.41 15.72
C GLY A 17 -13.16 29.70 15.31
N ASP A 18 -12.78 30.97 15.47
CA ASP A 18 -11.46 31.49 15.02
C ASP A 18 -10.27 30.89 15.77
N GLU A 19 -10.46 30.52 17.05
CA GLU A 19 -9.42 29.88 17.86
C GLU A 19 -9.00 28.54 17.27
N ILE A 20 -9.96 27.66 16.96
CA ILE A 20 -9.68 26.34 16.37
C ILE A 20 -9.09 26.48 14.97
N LEU A 21 -9.58 27.43 14.17
CA LEU A 21 -9.01 27.69 12.83
C LEU A 21 -7.54 28.09 12.90
N LYS A 22 -7.17 28.89 13.90
CA LYS A 22 -5.79 29.28 14.14
C LYS A 22 -4.94 28.09 14.62
N GLU A 23 -5.45 27.28 15.55
CA GLU A 23 -4.75 26.07 16.01
C GLU A 23 -4.49 25.10 14.86
N VAL A 24 -5.48 24.87 13.99
CA VAL A 24 -5.33 24.01 12.80
C VAL A 24 -4.34 24.58 11.81
N PHE A 25 -4.33 25.91 11.59
CA PHE A 25 -3.33 26.57 10.74
C PHE A 25 -1.91 26.28 11.20
N GLU A 26 -1.65 26.40 12.50
CA GLU A 26 -0.34 26.16 13.10
C GLU A 26 0.04 24.68 13.08
N GLU A 27 -0.88 23.80 13.50
CA GLU A 27 -0.61 22.36 13.63
C GLU A 27 -0.44 21.67 12.28
N ALA A 28 -1.37 21.91 11.34
CA ALA A 28 -1.29 21.35 10.01
C ALA A 28 -0.29 22.11 9.11
N LYS A 29 0.33 23.20 9.58
CA LYS A 29 1.31 24.02 8.84
C LYS A 29 0.76 24.53 7.50
N LEU A 30 -0.52 24.90 7.51
CA LEU A 30 -1.18 25.48 6.35
C LEU A 30 -0.54 26.82 6.00
N SER A 31 -0.60 27.21 4.72
CA SER A 31 -0.14 28.54 4.31
C SER A 31 -1.24 29.59 4.29
N TYR A 32 -2.51 29.15 4.35
CA TYR A 32 -3.64 30.06 4.30
C TYR A 32 -4.86 29.48 5.02
N VAL A 33 -5.46 30.27 5.92
CA VAL A 33 -6.79 29.99 6.48
C VAL A 33 -7.62 31.25 6.43
N ALA A 34 -8.79 31.19 5.79
CA ALA A 34 -9.68 32.34 5.73
C ALA A 34 -11.15 31.98 5.53
N GLU A 35 -12.00 32.92 5.92
CA GLU A 35 -13.38 32.96 5.47
C GLU A 35 -13.44 33.27 3.97
N MET A 36 -14.34 32.59 3.28
CA MET A 36 -14.57 32.80 1.87
C MET A 36 -15.16 34.19 1.58
N GLY A 37 -14.57 34.91 0.63
CA GLY A 37 -15.00 36.23 0.22
C GLY A 37 -14.62 36.56 -1.23
N ASP A 38 -14.82 37.82 -1.62
CA ASP A 38 -14.69 38.26 -3.02
C ASP A 38 -13.27 38.14 -3.59
N TYR A 39 -12.25 38.18 -2.73
CA TYR A 39 -10.82 38.15 -3.11
C TYR A 39 -10.20 36.74 -3.08
N ILE A 40 -11.00 35.69 -2.88
CA ILE A 40 -10.48 34.33 -2.65
C ILE A 40 -9.54 33.85 -3.77
N ILE A 41 -9.78 34.24 -5.02
CA ILE A 41 -8.93 33.86 -6.16
C ILE A 41 -7.55 34.52 -6.05
N ASP A 42 -7.51 35.80 -5.66
CA ASP A 42 -6.26 36.54 -5.49
C ASP A 42 -5.49 36.00 -4.28
N ASP A 43 -6.18 35.67 -3.19
CA ASP A 43 -5.56 35.10 -2.00
C ASP A 43 -4.95 33.72 -2.27
N VAL A 44 -5.68 32.85 -2.97
CA VAL A 44 -5.20 31.52 -3.38
C VAL A 44 -3.94 31.66 -4.25
N LYS A 45 -3.90 32.66 -5.13
CA LYS A 45 -2.76 32.94 -5.99
C LYS A 45 -1.57 33.51 -5.21
N ASN A 46 -1.79 34.50 -4.35
CA ASN A 46 -0.75 35.22 -3.60
C ASN A 46 -0.06 34.33 -2.57
N ASN A 47 -0.79 33.36 -2.00
CA ASN A 47 -0.23 32.36 -1.08
C ASN A 47 0.27 31.10 -1.80
N GLU A 48 0.30 31.09 -3.14
CA GLU A 48 0.80 29.99 -3.98
C GLU A 48 0.18 28.62 -3.67
N LEU A 49 -1.11 28.59 -3.34
CA LEU A 49 -1.78 27.37 -2.89
C LEU A 49 -1.90 26.37 -4.06
N LYS A 50 -1.76 25.08 -3.72
CA LYS A 50 -1.85 23.93 -4.61
C LYS A 50 -2.86 22.87 -4.16
N ALA A 51 -3.39 22.97 -2.95
CA ALA A 51 -4.48 22.13 -2.49
C ALA A 51 -5.39 22.94 -1.55
N LEU A 52 -6.67 22.59 -1.52
CA LEU A 52 -7.66 23.33 -0.72
C LEU A 52 -8.56 22.36 0.05
N LEU A 53 -8.67 22.59 1.35
CA LEU A 53 -9.79 22.08 2.15
C LEU A 53 -10.86 23.18 2.22
N VAL A 54 -12.09 22.85 1.86
CA VAL A 54 -13.21 23.80 1.89
C VAL A 54 -14.29 23.28 2.82
N VAL A 55 -14.65 24.06 3.84
CA VAL A 55 -15.78 23.76 4.72
C VAL A 55 -16.94 24.66 4.33
N SER A 56 -17.93 24.12 3.61
CA SER A 56 -19.05 24.90 3.06
C SER A 56 -20.32 24.05 2.96
N GLU A 57 -21.47 24.69 3.19
CA GLU A 57 -22.79 24.10 3.01
C GLU A 57 -23.20 23.99 1.52
N ASN A 58 -22.55 24.75 0.63
CA ASN A 58 -22.95 24.88 -0.77
C ASN A 58 -22.27 23.88 -1.71
N GLY A 59 -21.50 22.92 -1.18
CA GLY A 59 -20.76 21.96 -1.98
C GLY A 59 -19.75 22.65 -2.91
N ARG A 60 -19.77 22.29 -4.21
CA ARG A 60 -18.90 22.92 -5.21
C ARG A 60 -19.42 24.30 -5.61
N GLU A 61 -18.56 25.29 -5.50
CA GLU A 61 -18.89 26.68 -5.83
C GLU A 61 -18.41 27.13 -7.21
N ARG A 62 -18.98 28.23 -7.70
CA ARG A 62 -18.75 28.73 -9.05
C ARG A 62 -17.29 29.10 -9.33
N TRP A 63 -16.57 29.62 -8.35
CA TRP A 63 -15.17 30.00 -8.51
C TRP A 63 -14.25 28.77 -8.68
N MET A 64 -14.68 27.61 -8.18
CA MET A 64 -13.98 26.33 -8.34
C MET A 64 -14.15 25.74 -9.74
N GLU A 65 -15.17 26.17 -10.50
CA GLU A 65 -15.48 25.60 -11.82
C GLU A 65 -14.30 25.67 -12.78
N ASP A 66 -13.48 26.73 -12.74
CA ASP A 66 -12.35 26.96 -13.66
C ASP A 66 -11.01 27.14 -12.93
N ILE A 67 -10.90 26.58 -11.72
CA ILE A 67 -9.74 26.79 -10.86
C ILE A 67 -8.44 26.25 -11.47
N ASP A 68 -8.53 25.19 -12.28
CA ASP A 68 -7.40 24.63 -13.01
C ASP A 68 -6.86 25.59 -14.07
N GLN A 69 -7.74 26.27 -14.79
CA GLN A 69 -7.35 27.25 -15.81
C GLN A 69 -6.84 28.56 -15.19
N LYS A 70 -7.45 29.00 -14.09
CA LYS A 70 -7.14 30.29 -13.46
C LYS A 70 -5.93 30.25 -12.53
N LEU A 71 -5.79 29.16 -11.78
CA LEU A 71 -4.82 29.05 -10.67
C LEU A 71 -3.86 27.87 -10.83
N GLY A 72 -4.06 27.01 -11.85
CA GLY A 72 -3.24 25.82 -12.04
C GLY A 72 -3.43 24.77 -10.94
N ILE A 73 -4.55 24.81 -10.22
CA ILE A 73 -4.86 23.86 -9.15
C ILE A 73 -5.68 22.70 -9.74
N SER A 74 -5.23 21.46 -9.51
CA SER A 74 -6.01 20.28 -9.91
C SER A 74 -7.36 20.29 -9.19
N PRO A 75 -8.51 20.15 -9.88
CA PRO A 75 -9.82 20.09 -9.22
C PRO A 75 -10.00 18.87 -8.30
N LEU A 76 -9.07 17.90 -8.39
CA LEU A 76 -9.00 16.75 -7.50
C LEU A 76 -8.20 17.03 -6.22
N ALA A 77 -7.42 18.11 -6.18
CA ALA A 77 -6.70 18.58 -4.99
C ALA A 77 -7.57 19.52 -4.12
N ILE A 78 -8.89 19.43 -4.26
CA ILE A 78 -9.87 20.20 -3.50
C ILE A 78 -10.81 19.22 -2.81
N LEU A 79 -10.80 19.23 -1.48
CA LEU A 79 -11.75 18.49 -0.66
C LEU A 79 -12.79 19.44 -0.09
N ILE A 80 -14.05 19.01 -0.09
CA ILE A 80 -15.16 19.80 0.42
C ILE A 80 -15.90 18.97 1.45
N ILE A 81 -16.05 19.51 2.66
CA ILE A 81 -16.77 18.88 3.77
C ILE A 81 -17.82 19.84 4.32
N PRO A 82 -18.96 19.34 4.82
CA PRO A 82 -20.04 20.20 5.28
C PRO A 82 -19.78 20.72 6.70
N PRO A 83 -20.23 21.94 7.04
CA PRO A 83 -20.09 22.49 8.38
C PRO A 83 -20.91 21.73 9.44
N SER A 84 -21.92 20.97 9.03
CA SER A 84 -22.76 20.16 9.92
C SER A 84 -21.98 19.09 10.69
N TRP A 85 -20.82 18.65 10.18
CA TRP A 85 -19.96 17.70 10.88
C TRP A 85 -19.35 18.25 12.18
N PHE A 86 -19.29 19.57 12.31
CA PHE A 86 -18.67 20.27 13.44
C PHE A 86 -19.68 20.86 14.42
N LYS A 87 -20.97 20.85 14.06
CA LYS A 87 -22.03 21.46 14.87
C LYS A 87 -22.26 20.65 16.15
N ASP A 88 -22.34 21.37 17.28
CA ASP A 88 -22.61 20.82 18.62
C ASP A 88 -21.59 19.72 19.03
N LYS A 89 -20.32 19.89 18.63
CA LYS A 89 -19.21 18.96 18.95
C LYS A 89 -18.20 19.58 19.92
N THR A 90 -17.45 18.73 20.60
CA THR A 90 -16.33 19.18 21.43
C THR A 90 -15.22 19.83 20.60
N LYS A 91 -14.52 20.83 21.15
CA LYS A 91 -13.39 21.50 20.49
C LYS A 91 -12.34 20.51 19.99
N GLU A 92 -12.04 19.50 20.81
CA GLU A 92 -11.08 18.43 20.50
C GLU A 92 -11.47 17.62 19.26
N TYR A 93 -12.75 17.23 19.12
CA TYR A 93 -13.23 16.54 17.93
C TYR A 93 -13.15 17.43 16.69
N VAL A 94 -13.58 18.69 16.81
CA VAL A 94 -13.54 19.67 15.70
C VAL A 94 -12.10 19.88 15.23
N PHE A 95 -11.19 20.15 16.18
CA PHE A 95 -9.76 20.31 15.93
C PHE A 95 -9.19 19.07 15.24
N THR A 96 -9.40 17.88 15.80
CA THR A 96 -8.88 16.62 15.24
C THR A 96 -9.35 16.39 13.82
N LEU A 97 -10.67 16.48 13.56
CA LEU A 97 -11.23 16.20 12.25
C LEU A 97 -10.75 17.22 11.20
N LEU A 98 -10.69 18.50 11.58
CA LEU A 98 -10.26 19.56 10.67
C LEU A 98 -8.75 19.46 10.38
N THR A 99 -7.93 19.16 11.38
CA THR A 99 -6.49 18.89 11.23
C THR A 99 -6.24 17.65 10.36
N ALA A 100 -6.99 16.56 10.58
CA ALA A 100 -6.86 15.34 9.78
C ALA A 100 -7.17 15.57 8.29
N TYR A 101 -8.21 16.34 7.96
CA TYR A 101 -8.50 16.73 6.58
C TYR A 101 -7.49 17.73 6.00
N SER A 102 -6.94 18.62 6.84
CA SER A 102 -5.93 19.60 6.43
C SER A 102 -4.62 18.91 6.05
N LEU A 103 -4.11 18.01 6.89
CA LEU A 103 -2.94 17.18 6.58
C LEU A 103 -3.17 16.30 5.34
N ARG A 104 -4.40 15.80 5.18
CA ARG A 104 -4.77 15.02 4.00
C ARG A 104 -4.64 15.81 2.70
N VAL A 105 -5.11 17.06 2.64
CA VAL A 105 -5.02 17.86 1.41
C VAL A 105 -3.58 18.18 1.01
N GLU A 106 -2.67 18.31 1.98
CA GLU A 106 -1.22 18.48 1.72
C GLU A 106 -0.58 17.28 1.03
N LEU A 107 -1.18 16.09 1.16
CA LEU A 107 -0.69 14.83 0.61
C LEU A 107 -1.41 14.43 -0.69
N MET A 108 -2.03 15.39 -1.40
CA MET A 108 -2.73 15.16 -2.67
C MET A 108 -1.85 15.43 -3.91
N ASP A 109 -0.53 15.27 -3.83
CA ASP A 109 0.39 15.49 -4.95
C ASP A 109 0.07 14.58 -6.16
N LEU A 110 -0.39 13.35 -5.92
CA LEU A 110 -0.82 12.44 -6.97
C LEU A 110 -2.02 12.95 -7.80
N ALA A 111 -2.82 13.89 -7.27
CA ALA A 111 -3.89 14.54 -8.02
C ALA A 111 -3.39 15.32 -9.25
N TYR A 112 -2.11 15.69 -9.27
CA TYR A 112 -1.46 16.38 -10.39
C TYR A 112 -0.88 15.43 -11.44
N ARG A 113 -0.82 14.11 -11.17
CA ARG A 113 -0.45 13.10 -12.16
C ARG A 113 -1.63 12.64 -13.01
N VAL A 114 -2.84 12.97 -12.58
CA VAL A 114 -4.08 12.70 -13.31
C VAL A 114 -4.18 13.61 -14.53
N GLN A 115 -4.35 13.00 -15.70
CA GLN A 115 -4.59 13.73 -16.94
C GLN A 115 -6.09 14.04 -17.09
N PRO A 116 -6.45 15.22 -17.58
CA PRO A 116 -7.84 15.55 -17.89
C PRO A 116 -8.36 14.63 -19.01
N THR A 117 -9.59 14.15 -18.85
CA THR A 117 -10.27 13.29 -19.83
C THR A 117 -11.37 14.05 -20.55
N PRO A 118 -11.70 13.75 -21.81
CA PRO A 118 -12.86 14.34 -22.48
C PRO A 118 -14.15 14.14 -21.66
N THR A 119 -15.00 15.16 -21.57
CA THR A 119 -16.28 15.01 -20.86
C THR A 119 -17.24 14.13 -21.66
N SER A 120 -18.05 13.33 -20.94
CA SER A 120 -19.13 12.54 -21.56
C SER A 120 -20.31 13.39 -22.04
N SER A 121 -20.50 14.58 -21.45
CA SER A 121 -21.53 15.55 -21.84
C SER A 121 -20.95 16.96 -21.83
N VAL A 122 -21.30 17.77 -22.83
CA VAL A 122 -20.81 19.15 -22.96
C VAL A 122 -22.00 20.11 -22.88
N SER A 123 -22.04 20.95 -21.86
CA SER A 123 -23.04 22.01 -21.76
C SER A 123 -22.71 23.17 -22.71
N ARG A 124 -23.71 23.98 -23.10
CA ARG A 124 -23.48 25.22 -23.86
C ARG A 124 -22.47 26.14 -23.15
N ARG A 125 -22.53 26.22 -21.82
CA ARG A 125 -21.58 27.00 -21.00
C ARG A 125 -20.16 26.43 -21.07
N SER A 126 -20.02 25.11 -21.05
CA SER A 126 -18.74 24.42 -21.20
C SER A 126 -18.10 24.69 -22.57
N LEU A 127 -18.88 24.73 -23.65
CA LEU A 127 -18.39 25.12 -24.98
C LEU A 127 -17.90 26.57 -25.02
N LEU A 128 -18.66 27.50 -24.44
CA LEU A 128 -18.28 28.92 -24.39
C LEU A 128 -16.98 29.14 -23.60
N LYS A 129 -16.72 28.34 -22.56
CA LYS A 129 -15.49 28.36 -21.77
C LYS A 129 -14.39 27.42 -22.31
N LEU A 130 -14.64 26.74 -23.44
CA LEU A 130 -13.75 25.70 -24.01
C LEU A 130 -13.36 24.60 -23.00
N LYS A 131 -14.20 24.33 -22.00
CA LYS A 131 -13.99 23.31 -20.97
C LYS A 131 -14.67 22.00 -21.36
N THR A 132 -14.08 21.31 -22.35
CA THR A 132 -14.57 20.01 -22.87
C THR A 132 -13.86 18.82 -22.22
N TYR A 133 -13.30 19.00 -21.03
CA TYR A 133 -12.62 17.97 -20.26
C TYR A 133 -13.05 17.99 -18.78
N GLU A 134 -12.83 16.86 -18.10
CA GLU A 134 -13.04 16.66 -16.67
C GLU A 134 -11.84 15.94 -16.05
N TYR A 135 -11.69 16.06 -14.73
CA TYR A 135 -10.71 15.29 -13.97
C TYR A 135 -11.43 14.17 -13.23
N LYS A 136 -11.04 12.93 -13.50
CA LYS A 136 -11.52 11.74 -12.81
C LYS A 136 -10.42 11.22 -11.89
N PRO A 137 -10.69 10.90 -10.62
CA PRO A 137 -9.68 10.36 -9.70
C PRO A 137 -9.40 8.87 -9.99
N TYR A 138 -9.08 8.54 -11.23
CA TYR A 138 -8.67 7.18 -11.61
C TYR A 138 -7.32 6.84 -10.95
N PRO A 139 -7.04 5.56 -10.66
CA PRO A 139 -5.81 5.20 -10.00
C PRO A 139 -4.56 5.56 -10.81
N VAL A 140 -3.56 6.13 -10.16
CA VAL A 140 -2.28 6.55 -10.76
C VAL A 140 -1.11 5.87 -10.06
N LEU A 141 -0.02 5.68 -10.79
CA LEU A 141 1.17 5.05 -10.23
C LEU A 141 1.88 6.00 -9.26
N PHE A 142 2.10 5.55 -8.03
CA PHE A 142 2.84 6.28 -7.01
C PHE A 142 4.34 6.35 -7.33
N ASP A 143 4.92 5.22 -7.68
CA ASP A 143 6.33 5.08 -8.04
C ASP A 143 6.52 3.83 -8.92
N GLU A 144 7.68 3.67 -9.53
CA GLU A 144 7.96 2.53 -10.39
C GLU A 144 7.87 1.19 -9.63
N VAL A 145 7.28 0.19 -10.27
CA VAL A 145 7.16 -1.16 -9.74
C VAL A 145 7.35 -2.20 -10.83
N HIS A 146 8.31 -3.10 -10.61
CA HIS A 146 8.61 -4.21 -11.53
C HIS A 146 8.20 -5.58 -10.97
N ALA A 147 7.56 -5.61 -9.80
CA ALA A 147 7.04 -6.83 -9.23
C ALA A 147 5.91 -7.39 -10.12
N GLU A 148 6.19 -8.46 -10.86
CA GLU A 148 5.31 -8.98 -11.91
C GLU A 148 3.94 -9.37 -11.35
N ARG A 149 3.91 -10.00 -10.17
CA ARG A 149 2.66 -10.38 -9.52
C ARG A 149 1.84 -9.20 -9.02
N GLU A 150 2.49 -8.11 -8.60
CA GLU A 150 1.78 -6.87 -8.23
C GLU A 150 1.12 -6.25 -9.48
N ILE A 151 1.88 -6.13 -10.57
CA ILE A 151 1.37 -5.59 -11.85
C ILE A 151 0.21 -6.45 -12.36
N ASN A 152 0.39 -7.77 -12.41
CA ASN A 152 -0.64 -8.68 -12.93
C ASN A 152 -1.89 -8.65 -12.04
N ARG A 153 -1.74 -8.56 -10.71
CA ARG A 153 -2.89 -8.44 -9.80
C ARG A 153 -3.71 -7.18 -10.08
N ALA A 154 -3.06 -6.03 -10.31
CA ALA A 154 -3.76 -4.80 -10.68
C ALA A 154 -4.49 -4.91 -12.04
N ILE A 155 -3.89 -5.62 -13.00
CA ILE A 155 -4.49 -5.87 -14.32
C ILE A 155 -5.71 -6.80 -14.21
N GLU A 156 -5.53 -7.96 -13.60
CA GLU A 156 -6.53 -9.03 -13.48
C GLU A 156 -7.72 -8.63 -12.60
N SER A 157 -7.51 -7.75 -11.61
CA SER A 157 -8.57 -7.30 -10.71
C SER A 157 -9.49 -6.26 -11.33
N CYS A 158 -9.06 -5.53 -12.37
CA CYS A 158 -9.85 -4.45 -12.95
C CYS A 158 -11.17 -4.95 -13.54
N PRO A 159 -12.35 -4.59 -12.99
CA PRO A 159 -13.63 -5.11 -13.48
C PRO A 159 -13.95 -4.66 -14.91
N GLN A 160 -13.36 -3.56 -15.35
CA GLN A 160 -13.55 -2.99 -16.69
C GLN A 160 -12.43 -3.36 -17.67
N GLY A 161 -11.40 -4.10 -17.22
CA GLY A 161 -10.25 -4.47 -18.07
C GLY A 161 -9.43 -3.29 -18.60
N LEU A 162 -9.38 -2.17 -17.84
CA LEU A 162 -8.74 -0.91 -18.29
C LEU A 162 -7.29 -0.75 -17.85
N ILE A 163 -6.80 -1.59 -16.95
CA ILE A 163 -5.41 -1.52 -16.47
C ILE A 163 -4.51 -2.23 -17.46
N VAL A 164 -3.44 -1.54 -17.88
CA VAL A 164 -2.43 -2.03 -18.81
C VAL A 164 -1.06 -2.04 -18.15
N LYS A 165 -0.16 -2.85 -18.69
CA LYS A 165 1.25 -2.87 -18.28
C LYS A 165 2.02 -1.80 -19.04
N ALA A 166 2.48 -0.77 -18.34
CA ALA A 166 3.44 0.22 -18.82
C ALA A 166 4.88 -0.16 -18.40
N PRO A 167 5.93 0.48 -18.94
CA PRO A 167 7.32 0.25 -18.51
C PRO A 167 7.54 0.45 -17.01
N GLU A 168 6.93 1.48 -16.43
CA GLU A 168 7.08 1.87 -15.03
C GLU A 168 6.22 1.01 -14.08
N GLY A 169 5.13 0.41 -14.57
CA GLY A 169 4.19 -0.32 -13.72
C GLY A 169 2.78 -0.45 -14.33
N PRO A 170 1.75 -0.79 -13.53
CA PRO A 170 0.37 -0.76 -13.99
C PRO A 170 -0.10 0.68 -14.23
N SER A 171 -0.87 0.90 -15.30
CA SER A 171 -1.45 2.21 -15.64
C SER A 171 -2.86 2.06 -16.20
N VAL A 172 -3.66 3.12 -16.14
CA VAL A 172 -5.01 3.15 -16.73
C VAL A 172 -4.90 3.52 -18.21
N GLY A 173 -5.23 2.59 -19.11
CA GLY A 173 -5.04 2.77 -20.55
C GLY A 173 -6.05 3.71 -21.22
N TYR A 174 -7.32 3.66 -20.78
CA TYR A 174 -8.40 4.53 -21.28
C TYR A 174 -9.11 5.22 -20.11
N PRO A 175 -8.51 6.28 -19.54
CA PRO A 175 -9.00 6.89 -18.31
C PRO A 175 -10.42 7.46 -18.42
N GLU A 176 -10.84 7.89 -19.61
CA GLU A 176 -12.18 8.40 -19.88
C GLU A 176 -13.27 7.35 -19.64
N ARG A 177 -12.94 6.06 -19.77
CA ARG A 177 -13.85 4.91 -19.54
C ARG A 177 -13.82 4.39 -18.10
N CYS A 178 -12.89 4.86 -17.28
CA CYS A 178 -12.73 4.39 -15.91
C CYS A 178 -13.91 4.85 -15.04
N SER A 179 -14.53 3.91 -14.33
CA SER A 179 -15.61 4.19 -13.37
C SER A 179 -15.10 4.73 -12.03
N VAL A 180 -13.78 4.92 -11.89
CA VAL A 180 -13.09 5.36 -10.67
C VAL A 180 -13.38 4.52 -9.42
N CYS A 181 -13.80 3.27 -9.59
CA CYS A 181 -14.12 2.38 -8.47
C CYS A 181 -12.91 2.07 -7.55
N GLY A 182 -11.68 2.16 -8.05
CA GLY A 182 -10.48 1.94 -7.24
C GLY A 182 -10.21 0.48 -6.85
N TYR A 183 -11.02 -0.48 -7.30
CA TYR A 183 -10.89 -1.90 -6.95
C TYR A 183 -9.51 -2.48 -7.26
N CYS A 184 -8.91 -2.11 -8.41
CA CYS A 184 -7.55 -2.54 -8.76
C CYS A 184 -6.46 -2.02 -7.81
N SER A 185 -6.68 -0.85 -7.18
CA SER A 185 -5.81 -0.37 -6.11
C SER A 185 -6.03 -1.21 -4.85
N ALA A 186 -7.29 -1.40 -4.46
CA ALA A 186 -7.66 -2.07 -3.21
C ALA A 186 -7.28 -3.55 -3.15
N SER A 187 -7.22 -4.23 -4.29
CA SER A 187 -6.85 -5.66 -4.38
C SER A 187 -5.36 -5.90 -4.65
N SER A 188 -4.56 -4.84 -4.78
CA SER A 188 -3.12 -4.94 -5.01
C SER A 188 -2.37 -5.31 -3.71
N TYR A 189 -1.22 -5.96 -3.81
CA TYR A 189 -0.49 -6.44 -2.62
C TYR A 189 0.37 -5.36 -1.98
N LEU A 190 0.92 -4.46 -2.81
CA LEU A 190 1.89 -3.46 -2.38
C LEU A 190 1.29 -2.06 -2.39
N GLY A 191 0.28 -1.78 -3.21
CA GLY A 191 -0.38 -0.47 -3.24
C GLY A 191 0.40 0.58 -4.01
N TYR A 192 1.05 0.19 -5.11
CA TYR A 192 1.74 1.15 -6.00
C TYR A 192 0.78 1.88 -6.94
N LEU A 193 -0.34 1.25 -7.30
CA LEU A 193 -1.41 1.90 -8.03
C LEU A 193 -2.37 2.55 -7.02
N GLU A 194 -2.32 3.86 -6.87
CA GLU A 194 -2.96 4.63 -5.80
C GLU A 194 -4.16 5.42 -6.30
N ILE A 195 -5.16 5.59 -5.45
CA ILE A 195 -6.25 6.54 -5.72
C ILE A 195 -5.72 7.93 -5.34
N PRO A 196 -5.65 8.90 -6.27
CA PRO A 196 -4.92 10.16 -6.06
C PRO A 196 -5.49 11.02 -4.92
N THR A 197 -6.77 10.82 -4.59
CA THR A 197 -7.46 11.54 -3.51
C THR A 197 -7.64 10.71 -2.25
N ALA A 198 -7.06 9.50 -2.18
CA ALA A 198 -7.17 8.60 -1.02
C ALA A 198 -5.97 7.64 -1.00
N THR A 199 -4.77 8.21 -1.01
CA THR A 199 -3.50 7.47 -1.05
C THR A 199 -3.20 6.78 0.28
N THR A 200 -2.28 5.82 0.28
CA THR A 200 -1.79 5.20 1.53
C THR A 200 -1.32 6.25 2.55
N ASP A 201 -0.56 7.24 2.09
CA ASP A 201 -0.01 8.32 2.90
C ASP A 201 -1.11 9.20 3.51
N GLN A 202 -2.14 9.53 2.71
CA GLN A 202 -3.32 10.28 3.19
C GLN A 202 -4.10 9.52 4.26
N VAL A 203 -4.32 8.22 4.08
CA VAL A 203 -5.04 7.39 5.07
C VAL A 203 -4.25 7.28 6.37
N VAL A 204 -2.94 7.01 6.29
CA VAL A 204 -2.08 6.89 7.47
C VAL A 204 -1.97 8.22 8.22
N SER A 205 -1.79 9.34 7.51
CA SER A 205 -1.78 10.67 8.12
C SER A 205 -3.10 10.98 8.84
N PHE A 206 -4.24 10.56 8.26
CA PHE A 206 -5.55 10.75 8.85
C PHE A 206 -5.74 9.91 10.12
N ILE A 207 -5.28 8.65 10.11
CA ILE A 207 -5.27 7.78 11.30
C ILE A 207 -4.40 8.40 12.41
N ASN A 208 -3.18 8.84 12.08
CA ASN A 208 -2.28 9.42 13.06
C ASN A 208 -2.81 10.73 13.65
N ALA A 209 -3.50 11.56 12.87
CA ALA A 209 -4.17 12.75 13.40
C ALA A 209 -5.22 12.38 14.47
N ILE A 210 -6.02 11.34 14.24
CA ILE A 210 -6.98 10.86 15.25
C ILE A 210 -6.24 10.33 16.49
N VAL A 211 -5.16 9.57 16.30
CA VAL A 211 -4.36 9.03 17.40
C VAL A 211 -3.76 10.13 18.26
N ASN A 212 -3.24 11.19 17.65
CA ASN A 212 -2.45 12.22 18.32
C ASN A 212 -3.30 13.33 18.96
N TYR A 213 -4.52 13.58 18.46
CA TYR A 213 -5.31 14.75 18.89
C TYR A 213 -6.67 14.40 19.51
N TYR A 214 -7.10 13.13 19.43
CA TYR A 214 -8.34 12.66 20.04
C TYR A 214 -8.05 11.53 21.04
N GLU A 215 -7.28 11.91 22.06
CA GLU A 215 -6.73 11.01 23.06
C GLU A 215 -7.82 10.59 24.07
N ASP A 216 -7.66 9.42 24.69
CA ASP A 216 -8.52 8.86 25.75
C ASP A 216 -10.01 8.62 25.44
N LYS A 217 -10.47 8.97 24.24
CA LYS A 217 -11.84 8.75 23.78
C LYS A 217 -11.90 7.63 22.75
N GLN A 218 -13.08 7.01 22.68
CA GLN A 218 -13.40 6.06 21.64
C GLN A 218 -13.49 6.78 20.29
N ALA A 219 -12.80 6.23 19.28
CA ALA A 219 -12.80 6.79 17.93
C ALA A 219 -13.06 5.69 16.92
N ALA A 220 -13.83 6.02 15.89
CA ALA A 220 -14.05 5.17 14.74
C ALA A 220 -13.66 5.90 13.47
N LEU A 221 -13.05 5.19 12.52
CA LEU A 221 -12.76 5.70 11.19
C LEU A 221 -13.78 5.12 10.22
N LEU A 222 -14.58 6.00 9.63
CA LEU A 222 -15.64 5.62 8.69
C LEU A 222 -15.17 5.85 7.25
N PHE A 223 -14.81 4.78 6.56
CA PHE A 223 -14.55 4.82 5.12
C PHE A 223 -15.89 4.86 4.37
N THR A 224 -16.15 5.94 3.63
CA THR A 224 -17.43 6.15 2.92
C THR A 224 -17.22 6.88 1.61
N ASP A 225 -18.07 6.64 0.63
CA ASP A 225 -18.07 7.31 -0.68
C ASP A 225 -19.10 8.45 -0.79
N SER A 226 -19.84 8.72 0.29
CA SER A 226 -20.82 9.79 0.36
C SER A 226 -20.57 10.72 1.54
N ILE A 227 -20.92 11.99 1.33
CA ILE A 227 -21.02 13.00 2.39
C ILE A 227 -22.32 12.73 3.15
N MET A 228 -22.21 12.54 4.47
CA MET A 228 -23.36 12.42 5.36
C MET A 228 -23.82 13.81 5.83
N ASP A 229 -25.13 13.94 6.09
CA ASP A 229 -25.70 15.19 6.59
C ASP A 229 -25.18 15.52 8.00
N GLU A 230 -25.12 14.52 8.89
CA GLU A 230 -24.62 14.66 10.26
C GLU A 230 -23.71 13.49 10.62
N VAL A 231 -22.80 13.73 11.54
CA VAL A 231 -21.83 12.73 12.01
C VAL A 231 -21.81 12.73 13.53
N PRO A 232 -22.00 11.56 14.18
CA PRO A 232 -21.86 11.45 15.64
C PRO A 232 -20.44 11.81 16.10
N GLU A 233 -20.32 12.36 17.32
CA GLU A 233 -18.99 12.61 17.89
C GLU A 233 -18.22 11.30 18.07
N GLY A 234 -16.91 11.33 17.81
CA GLY A 234 -16.04 10.15 17.82
C GLY A 234 -16.06 9.32 16.53
N ILE A 235 -16.89 9.67 15.54
CA ILE A 235 -16.87 9.05 14.21
C ILE A 235 -16.17 9.99 13.25
N PHE A 236 -15.02 9.59 12.72
CA PHE A 236 -14.24 10.40 11.77
C PHE A 236 -14.48 9.88 10.35
N PRO A 237 -15.22 10.60 9.49
CA PRO A 237 -15.46 10.16 8.12
C PRO A 237 -14.22 10.38 7.27
N PHE A 238 -13.81 9.36 6.54
CA PHE A 238 -12.80 9.42 5.48
C PHE A 238 -13.51 9.25 4.13
N LEU A 239 -13.73 10.36 3.43
CA LEU A 239 -14.36 10.35 2.11
C LEU A 239 -13.46 9.68 1.08
N MET A 240 -13.98 8.74 0.29
CA MET A 240 -13.30 8.12 -0.84
C MET A 240 -14.09 8.34 -2.13
N PRO A 241 -13.46 8.31 -3.32
CA PRO A 241 -14.22 8.32 -4.58
C PRO A 241 -15.16 7.12 -4.72
N CYS A 242 -14.79 5.97 -4.15
CA CYS A 242 -15.59 4.77 -4.10
C CYS A 242 -15.07 3.84 -2.99
N THR A 243 -15.98 3.20 -2.25
CA THR A 243 -15.64 2.24 -1.19
C THR A 243 -14.98 0.97 -1.73
N ALA A 244 -15.15 0.66 -3.02
CA ALA A 244 -14.36 -0.40 -3.68
C ALA A 244 -12.84 -0.14 -3.64
N GLY A 245 -12.41 1.11 -3.37
CA GLY A 245 -11.03 1.49 -3.17
C GLY A 245 -10.44 1.20 -1.78
N VAL A 246 -11.24 0.72 -0.83
CA VAL A 246 -10.76 0.43 0.54
C VAL A 246 -9.89 -0.83 0.55
N HIS A 247 -8.63 -0.67 0.91
CA HIS A 247 -7.64 -1.75 1.02
C HIS A 247 -7.69 -2.40 2.41
N ASP A 248 -7.39 -3.70 2.51
CA ASP A 248 -7.40 -4.47 3.77
C ASP A 248 -6.51 -3.82 4.84
N SER A 249 -5.30 -3.41 4.45
CA SER A 249 -4.34 -2.78 5.37
C SER A 249 -4.83 -1.47 5.97
N PHE A 250 -5.74 -0.72 5.32
CA PHE A 250 -6.30 0.50 5.90
C PHE A 250 -7.22 0.17 7.08
N VAL A 251 -8.07 -0.84 6.89
CA VAL A 251 -9.00 -1.33 7.92
C VAL A 251 -8.22 -1.94 9.08
N LEU A 252 -7.23 -2.80 8.78
CA LEU A 252 -6.43 -3.46 9.81
C LEU A 252 -5.52 -2.48 10.55
N ALA A 253 -4.92 -1.50 9.86
CA ALA A 253 -4.10 -0.47 10.50
C ALA A 253 -4.93 0.43 11.41
N SER A 254 -6.15 0.77 11.03
CA SER A 254 -7.08 1.52 11.90
C SER A 254 -7.30 0.77 13.21
N CYS A 255 -7.64 -0.53 13.12
CA CYS A 255 -7.85 -1.37 14.28
C CYS A 255 -6.59 -1.50 15.16
N ALA A 256 -5.44 -1.74 14.54
CA ALA A 256 -4.16 -1.84 15.23
C ALA A 256 -3.72 -0.50 15.86
N ALA A 257 -4.08 0.65 15.29
CA ALA A 257 -3.89 1.97 15.88
C ALA A 257 -4.86 2.28 17.04
N GLY A 258 -5.78 1.36 17.34
CA GLY A 258 -6.80 1.48 18.38
C GLY A 258 -8.09 2.17 17.93
N ILE A 259 -8.26 2.44 16.63
CA ILE A 259 -9.45 3.07 16.05
C ILE A 259 -10.39 1.98 15.52
N THR A 260 -11.69 2.08 15.81
CA THR A 260 -12.68 1.12 15.28
C THR A 260 -12.96 1.41 13.80
N PRO A 261 -12.65 0.49 12.85
CA PRO A 261 -12.94 0.74 11.44
C PRO A 261 -14.42 0.46 11.13
N ILE A 262 -15.03 1.34 10.34
CA ILE A 262 -16.33 1.13 9.71
C ILE A 262 -16.18 1.34 8.20
N VAL A 263 -16.72 0.43 7.40
CA VAL A 263 -16.74 0.56 5.94
C VAL A 263 -18.18 0.64 5.45
N HIS A 264 -18.50 1.70 4.73
CA HIS A 264 -19.84 2.01 4.27
C HIS A 264 -19.90 2.15 2.75
N VAL A 265 -20.91 1.53 2.14
CA VAL A 265 -21.25 1.70 0.72
C VAL A 265 -22.54 2.49 0.61
N SER A 266 -22.48 3.73 0.12
CA SER A 266 -23.68 4.55 0.03
C SER A 266 -24.71 4.00 -0.96
N SER A 267 -25.99 4.25 -0.68
CA SER A 267 -27.10 3.93 -1.59
C SER A 267 -26.97 4.66 -2.94
N LYS A 268 -26.22 5.76 -2.98
CA LYS A 268 -25.98 6.60 -4.18
C LYS A 268 -24.69 6.26 -4.93
N CYS A 269 -23.98 5.19 -4.55
CA CYS A 269 -22.71 4.80 -5.16
C CYS A 269 -22.89 4.50 -6.67
N GLY A 270 -22.14 5.19 -7.54
CA GLY A 270 -22.19 4.96 -8.99
C GLY A 270 -21.58 3.62 -9.45
N SER A 271 -20.76 2.98 -8.61
CA SER A 271 -20.16 1.65 -8.86
C SER A 271 -20.57 0.66 -7.75
N ARG A 272 -21.84 0.73 -7.32
CA ARG A 272 -22.35 0.02 -6.13
C ARG A 272 -22.07 -1.48 -6.13
N ASP A 273 -22.26 -2.17 -7.25
CA ASP A 273 -22.02 -3.62 -7.33
C ASP A 273 -20.56 -3.98 -7.04
N ILE A 274 -19.62 -3.19 -7.54
CA ILE A 274 -18.18 -3.37 -7.30
C ILE A 274 -17.85 -3.03 -5.84
N ALA A 275 -18.47 -1.98 -5.29
CA ALA A 275 -18.29 -1.58 -3.89
C ALA A 275 -18.82 -2.64 -2.91
N LEU A 276 -19.99 -3.22 -3.17
CA LEU A 276 -20.56 -4.31 -2.38
C LEU A 276 -19.70 -5.58 -2.48
N LYS A 277 -19.26 -5.96 -3.68
CA LYS A 277 -18.32 -7.07 -3.87
C LYS A 277 -17.08 -6.86 -3.00
N ARG A 278 -16.49 -5.66 -3.03
CA ARG A 278 -15.32 -5.36 -2.23
C ARG A 278 -15.61 -5.39 -0.73
N LEU A 279 -16.76 -4.86 -0.32
CA LEU A 279 -17.21 -4.89 1.07
C LEU A 279 -17.30 -6.33 1.60
N ASP A 280 -17.80 -7.26 0.80
CA ASP A 280 -17.88 -8.68 1.15
C ASP A 280 -16.48 -9.33 1.24
N GLU A 281 -15.56 -8.97 0.36
CA GLU A 281 -14.16 -9.48 0.33
C GLU A 281 -13.28 -8.95 1.47
N LEU A 282 -13.58 -7.78 2.04
CA LEU A 282 -12.83 -7.25 3.18
C LEU A 282 -12.84 -8.23 4.36
N PRO A 283 -11.82 -8.26 5.22
CA PRO A 283 -11.85 -9.08 6.42
C PRO A 283 -13.08 -8.76 7.29
N SER A 284 -13.73 -9.79 7.84
CA SER A 284 -14.85 -9.64 8.77
C SER A 284 -14.40 -9.38 10.21
N HIS A 285 -13.15 -9.71 10.49
CA HIS A 285 -12.48 -9.52 11.77
C HIS A 285 -10.99 -9.30 11.56
N PHE A 286 -10.31 -8.76 12.56
CA PHE A 286 -8.86 -8.63 12.54
C PHE A 286 -8.21 -10.02 12.70
N PRO A 287 -7.28 -10.44 11.79
CA PRO A 287 -6.66 -11.76 11.84
C PRO A 287 -6.03 -12.10 13.19
N GLY A 288 -6.35 -13.27 13.72
CA GLY A 288 -5.91 -13.75 15.03
C GLY A 288 -6.74 -13.24 16.21
N THR A 289 -7.84 -12.51 15.99
CA THR A 289 -8.67 -11.95 17.06
C THR A 289 -10.18 -12.15 16.80
N SER A 290 -11.01 -11.85 17.80
CA SER A 290 -12.46 -11.76 17.65
C SER A 290 -12.97 -10.34 17.33
N PHE A 291 -12.06 -9.38 17.05
CA PHE A 291 -12.44 -8.00 16.78
C PHE A 291 -13.09 -7.87 15.42
N THR A 292 -14.41 -7.69 15.41
CA THR A 292 -15.21 -7.57 14.20
C THR A 292 -15.00 -6.23 13.50
N ILE A 293 -14.97 -6.27 12.17
CA ILE A 293 -14.96 -5.08 11.32
C ILE A 293 -16.40 -4.76 10.93
N SER A 294 -16.85 -3.56 11.27
CA SER A 294 -18.21 -3.10 10.96
C SER A 294 -18.35 -2.75 9.48
N LYS A 295 -19.37 -3.31 8.84
CA LYS A 295 -19.65 -3.13 7.41
C LYS A 295 -21.11 -2.72 7.24
N ALA A 296 -21.36 -1.65 6.49
CA ALA A 296 -22.69 -1.15 6.18
C ALA A 296 -22.90 -1.13 4.66
N LYS A 297 -23.89 -1.88 4.18
CA LYS A 297 -24.18 -2.01 2.74
C LYS A 297 -24.96 -0.83 2.17
N ASP A 298 -25.60 -0.05 3.02
CA ASP A 298 -26.36 1.15 2.65
C ASP A 298 -26.45 2.14 3.82
N ASP A 299 -27.12 3.27 3.57
CA ASP A 299 -27.20 4.37 4.53
C ASP A 299 -28.09 3.99 5.76
N GLU A 300 -29.01 3.02 5.64
CA GLU A 300 -29.84 2.56 6.77
C GLU A 300 -29.07 1.57 7.66
N GLU A 301 -28.33 0.64 7.05
CA GLU A 301 -27.39 -0.22 7.76
C GLU A 301 -26.30 0.62 8.47
N LEU A 302 -25.87 1.73 7.87
CA LEU A 302 -24.93 2.64 8.54
C LEU A 302 -25.53 3.24 9.81
N LYS A 303 -26.75 3.76 9.76
CA LYS A 303 -27.42 4.32 10.96
C LYS A 303 -27.49 3.29 12.09
N SER A 304 -27.91 2.07 11.78
CA SER A 304 -27.97 0.99 12.78
C SER A 304 -26.58 0.60 13.32
N THR A 305 -25.56 0.59 12.46
CA THR A 305 -24.17 0.32 12.83
C THR A 305 -23.62 1.40 13.76
N LEU A 306 -23.89 2.68 13.49
CA LEU A 306 -23.45 3.79 14.33
C LEU A 306 -24.11 3.78 15.71
N LEU A 307 -25.39 3.36 15.80
CA LEU A 307 -26.11 3.24 17.07
C LEU A 307 -25.65 2.06 17.93
N SER A 308 -25.16 0.99 17.30
CA SER A 308 -24.79 -0.27 17.97
C SER A 308 -23.29 -0.59 17.88
N ILE A 309 -22.48 0.45 17.65
CA ILE A 309 -21.05 0.30 17.40
C ILE A 309 -20.36 -0.42 18.57
N LYS A 310 -19.62 -1.48 18.23
CA LYS A 310 -18.78 -2.19 19.18
C LYS A 310 -17.40 -1.55 19.19
N TRP A 311 -17.17 -0.68 20.16
CA TRP A 311 -15.91 0.02 20.30
C TRP A 311 -14.77 -0.93 20.61
N THR A 312 -13.65 -0.73 19.92
CA THR A 312 -12.42 -1.47 20.13
C THR A 312 -11.69 -0.85 21.32
N GLN A 313 -11.55 -1.60 22.42
CA GLN A 313 -10.82 -1.16 23.61
C GLN A 313 -9.35 -1.53 23.49
N LEU A 314 -8.61 -0.75 22.69
CA LEU A 314 -7.17 -0.92 22.49
C LEU A 314 -6.46 0.39 22.78
N SER A 315 -5.22 0.29 23.27
CA SER A 315 -4.35 1.45 23.40
C SER A 315 -4.11 2.10 22.03
N ARG A 316 -3.92 3.42 22.03
CA ARG A 316 -3.55 4.18 20.84
C ARG A 316 -2.11 3.90 20.45
N SER A 317 -1.85 3.81 19.15
CA SER A 317 -0.49 3.69 18.62
C SER A 317 -0.38 4.42 17.30
N GLU A 318 0.56 5.35 17.23
CA GLU A 318 0.88 6.05 16.00
C GLU A 318 1.51 5.09 15.00
N ILE A 319 1.14 5.20 13.73
CA ILE A 319 1.74 4.46 12.62
C ILE A 319 3.05 5.16 12.25
N PRO A 320 4.22 4.51 12.37
CA PRO A 320 5.49 5.13 11.98
C PRO A 320 5.54 5.41 10.47
N LEU A 321 6.01 6.60 10.09
CA LEU A 321 6.06 7.01 8.68
C LEU A 321 6.96 6.12 7.81
N ASP A 322 8.03 5.56 8.38
CA ASP A 322 8.94 4.67 7.65
C ASP A 322 8.25 3.39 7.17
N VAL A 323 7.17 2.94 7.84
CA VAL A 323 6.38 1.77 7.43
C VAL A 323 5.85 1.93 6.01
N ILE A 324 5.32 3.10 5.66
CA ILE A 324 4.72 3.34 4.33
C ILE A 324 5.73 3.82 3.28
N LEU A 325 6.91 4.26 3.71
CA LEU A 325 8.02 4.66 2.83
C LEU A 325 8.86 3.46 2.38
N GLN A 326 8.69 2.28 2.99
CA GLN A 326 9.31 1.05 2.52
C GLN A 326 8.82 0.66 1.12
N ARG A 327 9.65 -0.05 0.36
CA ARG A 327 9.30 -0.64 -0.95
C ARG A 327 8.07 -1.56 -0.89
N SER A 328 7.76 -2.13 0.26
CA SER A 328 6.59 -2.97 0.50
C SER A 328 5.29 -2.19 0.69
N ARG A 329 5.35 -0.88 0.98
CA ARG A 329 4.22 0.04 1.17
C ARG A 329 3.04 -0.57 1.94
N ARG A 330 1.91 -0.87 1.30
CA ARG A 330 0.71 -1.44 1.98
C ARG A 330 0.97 -2.81 2.60
N ARG A 331 1.93 -3.59 2.09
CA ARG A 331 2.38 -4.83 2.72
C ARG A 331 3.09 -4.56 4.05
N ALA A 332 3.94 -3.54 4.12
CA ALA A 332 4.58 -3.16 5.38
C ALA A 332 3.54 -2.65 6.39
N LEU A 333 2.53 -1.91 5.93
CA LEU A 333 1.42 -1.46 6.78
C LEU A 333 0.61 -2.65 7.35
N LEU A 334 0.34 -3.68 6.55
CA LEU A 334 -0.29 -4.93 7.03
C LEU A 334 0.55 -5.62 8.10
N ILE A 335 1.86 -5.74 7.87
CA ILE A 335 2.80 -6.37 8.80
C ILE A 335 2.85 -5.60 10.11
N TRP A 336 3.01 -4.27 10.03
CA TRP A 336 2.95 -3.39 11.20
C TRP A 336 1.65 -3.58 11.97
N SER A 337 0.51 -3.67 11.29
CA SER A 337 -0.78 -3.86 11.94
C SER A 337 -0.82 -5.12 12.79
N ILE A 338 -0.31 -6.24 12.26
CA ILE A 338 -0.29 -7.53 12.95
C ILE A 338 0.71 -7.52 14.10
N GLU A 339 1.92 -6.99 13.88
CA GLU A 339 2.95 -6.85 14.90
C GLU A 339 2.46 -5.96 16.05
N GLU A 340 1.82 -4.83 15.75
CA GLU A 340 1.30 -3.92 16.75
C GLU A 340 0.12 -4.54 17.51
N MET A 341 -0.78 -5.23 16.83
CA MET A 341 -1.86 -5.97 17.50
C MET A 341 -1.33 -7.05 18.44
N SER A 342 -0.26 -7.76 18.06
CA SER A 342 0.35 -8.82 18.88
C SER A 342 0.92 -8.30 20.22
N LYS A 343 1.26 -7.01 20.30
CA LYS A 343 1.70 -6.36 21.54
C LYS A 343 0.53 -6.06 22.48
N LYS A 344 -0.68 -5.95 21.94
CA LYS A 344 -1.89 -5.53 22.68
C LYS A 344 -2.74 -6.70 23.12
N VAL A 345 -2.85 -7.73 22.27
CA VAL A 345 -3.65 -8.91 22.53
C VAL A 345 -2.93 -10.18 22.08
N LYS A 346 -3.27 -11.30 22.72
CA LYS A 346 -2.79 -12.62 22.31
C LYS A 346 -3.52 -13.05 21.03
N LEU A 347 -2.77 -13.21 19.95
CA LEU A 347 -3.31 -13.66 18.66
C LEU A 347 -3.51 -15.17 18.61
N ASN A 348 -4.51 -15.63 17.87
CA ASN A 348 -4.68 -17.02 17.51
C ASN A 348 -3.65 -17.41 16.43
N GLU A 349 -2.64 -18.16 16.85
CA GLU A 349 -1.50 -18.63 16.04
C GLU A 349 -1.88 -19.47 14.81
N ASP A 350 -3.06 -20.12 14.83
CA ASP A 350 -3.56 -20.96 13.75
C ASP A 350 -4.39 -20.21 12.71
N ASP A 351 -4.76 -18.96 12.99
CA ASP A 351 -5.56 -18.16 12.08
C ASP A 351 -4.74 -17.72 10.86
N VAL A 352 -5.40 -17.65 9.71
CA VAL A 352 -4.77 -17.31 8.44
C VAL A 352 -4.73 -15.82 8.22
N VAL A 353 -3.63 -15.33 7.66
CA VAL A 353 -3.50 -13.93 7.29
C VAL A 353 -3.77 -13.78 5.80
N PRO A 354 -4.83 -13.06 5.41
CA PRO A 354 -5.16 -12.86 4.01
C PRO A 354 -3.97 -12.32 3.22
N GLU A 355 -3.79 -12.85 2.01
CA GLU A 355 -2.79 -12.40 1.04
C GLU A 355 -1.32 -12.49 1.47
N VAL A 356 -0.99 -13.10 2.62
CA VAL A 356 0.38 -13.55 2.94
C VAL A 356 0.48 -15.04 2.62
N TYR A 357 1.50 -15.47 1.90
CA TYR A 357 1.65 -16.88 1.49
C TYR A 357 2.79 -17.57 2.23
N ASN A 358 2.56 -18.78 2.71
CA ASN A 358 3.63 -19.56 3.33
C ASN A 358 4.52 -20.23 2.27
N VAL A 359 5.75 -20.53 2.65
CA VAL A 359 6.72 -21.22 1.79
C VAL A 359 7.41 -22.32 2.58
N GLU A 360 7.37 -23.52 2.02
CA GLU A 360 8.07 -24.68 2.52
C GLU A 360 9.24 -25.04 1.61
N VAL A 361 10.35 -25.44 2.23
CA VAL A 361 11.56 -25.87 1.52
C VAL A 361 11.98 -27.21 2.06
N ASP A 362 12.13 -28.19 1.17
CA ASP A 362 12.67 -29.51 1.49
C ASP A 362 14.20 -29.41 1.68
N PRO A 363 14.72 -29.56 2.91
CA PRO A 363 16.14 -29.41 3.20
C PRO A 363 17.01 -30.52 2.59
N ASN A 364 16.41 -31.67 2.23
CA ASN A 364 17.09 -32.80 1.63
C ASN A 364 17.31 -32.58 0.12
N LYS A 365 16.39 -31.87 -0.54
CA LYS A 365 16.53 -31.50 -1.97
C LYS A 365 17.25 -30.17 -2.16
N CYS A 366 17.10 -29.23 -1.24
CA CYS A 366 17.67 -27.90 -1.39
C CYS A 366 19.21 -27.93 -1.26
N VAL A 367 19.89 -27.54 -2.34
CA VAL A 367 21.37 -27.45 -2.41
C VAL A 367 21.93 -26.05 -2.13
N LEU A 368 21.11 -25.09 -1.69
CA LEU A 368 21.55 -23.72 -1.35
C LEU A 368 22.22 -22.95 -2.52
N CYS A 369 21.72 -23.13 -3.76
CA CYS A 369 22.26 -22.47 -4.96
C CYS A 369 21.91 -20.97 -5.09
N GLY A 370 21.03 -20.45 -4.23
CA GLY A 370 20.60 -19.05 -4.22
C GLY A 370 19.74 -18.61 -5.42
N VAL A 371 19.26 -19.54 -6.27
CA VAL A 371 18.40 -19.20 -7.40
C VAL A 371 17.08 -18.58 -6.93
N CYS A 372 16.49 -19.09 -5.84
CA CYS A 372 15.27 -18.52 -5.26
C CYS A 372 15.47 -17.07 -4.76
N VAL A 373 16.64 -16.75 -4.21
CA VAL A 373 17.04 -15.40 -3.76
C VAL A 373 17.02 -14.43 -4.93
N ARG A 374 17.69 -14.78 -6.04
CA ARG A 374 17.74 -13.93 -7.24
C ARG A 374 16.40 -13.82 -7.97
N ALA A 375 15.54 -14.84 -7.86
CA ALA A 375 14.25 -14.87 -8.56
C ALA A 375 13.14 -14.09 -7.83
N CYS A 376 13.26 -13.89 -6.51
CA CYS A 376 12.21 -13.27 -5.71
C CYS A 376 12.29 -11.73 -5.74
N GLN A 377 11.33 -11.10 -6.42
CA GLN A 377 11.26 -9.65 -6.52
C GLN A 377 10.95 -8.94 -5.18
N MET A 378 10.37 -9.69 -4.24
CA MET A 378 10.06 -9.24 -2.88
C MET A 378 11.21 -9.45 -1.88
N LEU A 379 12.34 -10.05 -2.30
CA LEU A 379 13.50 -10.32 -1.45
C LEU A 379 13.17 -11.14 -0.18
N VAL A 380 12.14 -12.00 -0.26
CA VAL A 380 11.68 -12.87 0.83
C VAL A 380 12.75 -13.90 1.23
N PRO A 381 13.30 -14.71 0.30
CA PRO A 381 14.43 -15.58 0.60
C PRO A 381 15.73 -14.80 0.69
N GLU A 382 16.52 -15.10 1.71
CA GLU A 382 17.84 -14.55 1.94
C GLU A 382 18.85 -15.67 2.23
N LEU A 383 20.00 -15.63 1.56
CA LEU A 383 21.12 -16.55 1.77
C LEU A 383 22.30 -15.78 2.38
N LYS A 384 22.68 -16.12 3.61
CA LYS A 384 23.76 -15.45 4.36
C LYS A 384 24.78 -16.46 4.88
N GLY A 385 25.97 -15.95 5.20
CA GLY A 385 27.01 -16.70 5.92
C GLY A 385 28.28 -16.94 5.12
N ASN A 386 29.42 -17.03 5.83
CA ASN A 386 30.76 -17.11 5.23
C ASN A 386 31.36 -18.52 5.28
N ASN A 387 31.29 -19.18 6.44
CA ASN A 387 31.71 -20.58 6.61
C ASN A 387 30.52 -21.53 6.51
N THR A 388 29.40 -21.18 7.15
CA THR A 388 28.13 -21.90 7.05
C THR A 388 27.14 -21.02 6.30
N LEU A 389 26.57 -21.52 5.21
CA LEU A 389 25.48 -20.87 4.50
C LEU A 389 24.15 -21.20 5.16
N GLU A 390 23.33 -20.17 5.35
CA GLU A 390 22.00 -20.25 5.91
C GLU A 390 21.00 -19.62 4.94
N LEU A 391 20.01 -20.41 4.51
CA LEU A 391 18.87 -19.93 3.75
C LEU A 391 17.70 -19.68 4.70
N SER A 392 17.19 -18.46 4.66
CA SER A 392 16.04 -18.03 5.46
C SER A 392 14.97 -17.39 4.58
N TYR A 393 13.71 -17.42 5.02
CA TYR A 393 12.57 -16.81 4.35
C TYR A 393 11.85 -15.86 5.29
N ASN A 394 11.68 -14.61 4.88
CA ASN A 394 10.87 -13.62 5.59
C ASN A 394 9.41 -13.70 5.14
N ILE A 395 8.67 -14.67 5.71
CA ILE A 395 7.31 -15.06 5.26
C ILE A 395 6.31 -13.90 5.18
N PRO A 396 6.28 -12.94 6.13
CA PRO A 396 5.33 -11.82 6.07
C PRO A 396 5.30 -11.06 4.74
N TYR A 397 6.42 -11.02 4.00
CA TYR A 397 6.57 -10.30 2.73
C TYR A 397 6.24 -11.15 1.49
N CYS A 398 5.87 -12.42 1.68
CA CYS A 398 5.58 -13.33 0.58
C CYS A 398 4.19 -13.08 -0.01
N ILE A 399 4.16 -12.51 -1.22
CA ILE A 399 2.94 -12.33 -2.01
C ILE A 399 2.56 -13.57 -2.83
N GLY A 400 3.28 -14.69 -2.68
CA GLY A 400 2.94 -15.96 -3.32
C GLY A 400 3.25 -16.06 -4.82
N SER A 401 4.20 -15.28 -5.37
CA SER A 401 4.49 -15.26 -6.82
C SER A 401 4.95 -16.57 -7.47
N GLN A 402 5.33 -17.55 -6.64
CA GLN A 402 5.84 -18.87 -7.05
C GLN A 402 7.07 -18.82 -7.97
N ARG A 403 7.75 -17.66 -8.10
CA ARG A 403 9.00 -17.56 -8.87
C ARG A 403 10.10 -18.44 -8.29
N CYS A 404 10.15 -18.58 -6.97
CA CYS A 404 11.07 -19.51 -6.30
C CYS A 404 10.77 -20.98 -6.64
N VAL A 405 9.49 -21.35 -6.78
CA VAL A 405 9.05 -22.71 -7.16
C VAL A 405 9.44 -22.99 -8.61
N ARG A 406 9.06 -22.09 -9.54
CA ARG A 406 9.32 -22.26 -10.98
C ARG A 406 10.80 -22.33 -11.33
N ASN A 407 11.65 -21.60 -10.61
CA ASN A 407 13.07 -21.52 -10.90
C ASN A 407 13.95 -22.47 -10.06
N CYS A 408 13.40 -23.26 -9.14
CA CYS A 408 14.20 -24.17 -8.32
C CYS A 408 14.62 -25.40 -9.15
N PRO A 409 15.93 -25.60 -9.45
CA PRO A 409 16.38 -26.73 -10.25
C PRO A 409 16.13 -28.09 -9.57
N GLU A 410 16.17 -28.10 -8.23
CA GLU A 410 15.97 -29.32 -7.43
C GLU A 410 14.51 -29.55 -7.03
N LYS A 411 13.58 -28.68 -7.47
CA LYS A 411 12.15 -28.74 -7.09
C LYS A 411 11.96 -28.85 -5.57
N ALA A 412 12.77 -28.10 -4.83
CA ALA A 412 12.83 -28.16 -3.37
C ALA A 412 11.89 -27.17 -2.67
N VAL A 413 11.21 -26.28 -3.40
CA VAL A 413 10.42 -25.18 -2.82
C VAL A 413 8.96 -25.35 -3.21
N VAL A 414 8.06 -25.17 -2.25
CA VAL A 414 6.60 -25.18 -2.42
C VAL A 414 6.01 -23.95 -1.74
N VAL A 415 5.02 -23.30 -2.35
CA VAL A 415 4.23 -22.23 -1.72
C VAL A 415 2.94 -22.86 -1.19
N THR A 416 2.74 -22.82 0.12
CA THR A 416 1.63 -23.48 0.83
C THR A 416 0.60 -22.43 1.26
N GLY A 417 -0.52 -22.34 0.52
CA GLY A 417 -1.70 -21.54 0.89
C GLY A 417 -1.43 -20.13 1.43
N PHE A 418 -2.33 -19.64 2.27
CA PHE A 418 -2.08 -18.46 3.08
C PHE A 418 -1.30 -18.83 4.35
N ALA A 419 -0.42 -17.94 4.78
CA ALA A 419 0.37 -18.09 5.99
C ALA A 419 -0.52 -17.94 7.22
N LYS A 420 -0.22 -18.73 8.26
CA LYS A 420 -0.82 -18.54 9.58
C LYS A 420 -0.11 -17.42 10.33
N ILE A 421 -0.74 -16.91 11.40
CA ILE A 421 -0.09 -15.98 12.34
C ILE A 421 1.26 -16.56 12.84
N SER A 422 1.31 -17.84 13.17
CA SER A 422 2.55 -18.53 13.61
C SER A 422 3.67 -18.61 12.59
N ASP A 423 3.34 -18.47 11.30
CA ASP A 423 4.30 -18.46 10.20
C ASP A 423 4.91 -17.07 9.97
N LEU A 424 4.35 -16.00 10.55
CA LEU A 424 4.74 -14.60 10.31
C LEU A 424 6.05 -14.20 10.99
N LYS A 425 7.12 -14.90 10.63
CA LYS A 425 8.47 -14.62 11.10
C LYS A 425 9.49 -14.99 10.04
N LYS A 426 10.72 -14.51 10.25
CA LYS A 426 11.85 -15.00 9.49
C LYS A 426 12.15 -16.44 9.92
N LYS A 427 12.04 -17.38 8.98
CA LYS A 427 12.28 -18.81 9.20
C LYS A 427 13.55 -19.25 8.51
N VAL A 428 14.45 -19.90 9.24
CA VAL A 428 15.59 -20.60 8.65
C VAL A 428 15.13 -21.95 8.12
N VAL A 429 15.38 -22.21 6.84
CA VAL A 429 14.84 -23.40 6.16
C VAL A 429 15.89 -24.43 5.79
N ASN A 430 17.16 -24.05 5.66
CA ASN A 430 18.24 -24.97 5.37
C ASN A 430 19.61 -24.35 5.72
N LYS A 431 20.57 -25.20 6.10
CA LYS A 431 21.96 -24.82 6.37
C LYS A 431 22.93 -25.82 5.73
N ALA A 432 24.09 -25.37 5.33
CA ALA A 432 25.21 -26.24 4.97
C ALA A 432 26.55 -25.50 5.07
N GLU A 433 27.63 -26.24 5.27
CA GLU A 433 28.98 -25.69 5.20
C GLU A 433 29.34 -25.24 3.78
N VAL A 434 30.25 -24.28 3.70
CA VAL A 434 30.83 -23.77 2.46
C VAL A 434 32.01 -24.64 2.07
N ALA A 435 31.90 -25.28 0.91
CA ALA A 435 33.02 -25.96 0.28
C ALA A 435 34.12 -24.93 -0.05
N LYS A 436 35.35 -25.24 0.37
CA LYS A 436 36.54 -24.42 0.11
C LYS A 436 37.40 -25.08 -0.96
N CYS A 437 38.09 -24.26 -1.74
CA CYS A 437 39.04 -24.75 -2.72
C CYS A 437 40.19 -25.48 -2.02
N ARG A 438 40.47 -26.72 -2.42
CA ARG A 438 41.55 -27.52 -1.82
C ARG A 438 42.95 -26.92 -1.92
N PHE A 439 43.19 -26.00 -2.86
CA PHE A 439 44.51 -25.40 -3.08
C PHE A 439 44.67 -24.03 -2.43
N CYS A 440 43.69 -23.14 -2.58
CA CYS A 440 43.80 -21.75 -2.13
C CYS A 440 42.84 -21.37 -1.00
N GLY A 441 41.99 -22.30 -0.56
CA GLY A 441 41.02 -22.06 0.53
C GLY A 441 39.86 -21.13 0.17
N LYS A 442 39.80 -20.57 -1.06
CA LYS A 442 38.70 -19.70 -1.50
C LYS A 442 37.35 -20.42 -1.42
N PRO A 443 36.27 -19.75 -0.96
CA PRO A 443 34.94 -20.35 -0.91
C PRO A 443 34.42 -20.61 -2.33
N LEU A 444 33.80 -21.78 -2.54
CA LEU A 444 33.25 -22.20 -3.82
C LEU A 444 31.71 -22.13 -3.86
N GLY A 445 31.07 -22.44 -2.74
CA GLY A 445 29.62 -22.58 -2.63
C GLY A 445 29.26 -23.58 -1.53
N SER A 446 28.01 -24.00 -1.43
CA SER A 446 27.63 -25.01 -0.44
C SER A 446 28.28 -26.37 -0.74
N GLU A 447 28.55 -27.17 0.30
CA GLU A 447 28.97 -28.56 0.08
C GLU A 447 27.90 -29.37 -0.66
N LYS A 448 26.61 -29.07 -0.42
CA LYS A 448 25.49 -29.71 -1.11
C LYS A 448 25.55 -29.51 -2.64
N ILE A 449 25.91 -28.31 -3.12
CA ILE A 449 26.02 -28.07 -4.57
C ILE A 449 27.21 -28.81 -5.17
N LYS A 450 28.34 -28.88 -4.45
CA LYS A 450 29.52 -29.63 -4.88
C LYS A 450 29.16 -31.10 -5.08
N THR A 451 28.61 -31.75 -4.06
CA THR A 451 28.24 -33.18 -4.09
C THR A 451 27.21 -33.47 -5.19
N LYS A 452 26.28 -32.55 -5.45
CA LYS A 452 25.33 -32.67 -6.55
C LYS A 452 26.02 -32.63 -7.91
N VAL A 453 26.93 -31.68 -8.13
CA VAL A 453 27.68 -31.57 -9.39
C VAL A 453 28.57 -32.79 -9.60
N ASP A 454 29.22 -33.30 -8.56
CA ASP A 454 29.98 -34.56 -8.62
C ASP A 454 29.13 -35.70 -9.13
N THR A 455 27.95 -35.87 -8.55
CA THR A 455 27.00 -36.93 -8.90
C THR A 455 26.56 -36.81 -10.35
N LEU A 456 26.21 -35.60 -10.81
CA LEU A 456 25.81 -35.34 -12.19
C LEU A 456 26.95 -35.64 -13.17
N LEU A 457 28.18 -35.17 -12.90
CA LEU A 457 29.33 -35.43 -13.76
C LEU A 457 29.61 -36.92 -13.90
N ILE A 458 29.53 -37.68 -12.81
CA ILE A 458 29.69 -39.14 -12.82
C ILE A 458 28.58 -39.80 -13.65
N GLN A 459 27.31 -39.40 -13.45
CA GLN A 459 26.17 -39.92 -14.21
C GLN A 459 26.29 -39.68 -15.72
N TYR A 460 26.84 -38.53 -16.14
CA TYR A 460 27.07 -38.21 -17.54
C TYR A 460 28.38 -38.79 -18.12
N GLY A 461 29.10 -39.63 -17.38
CA GLY A 461 30.32 -40.30 -17.87
C GLY A 461 31.61 -39.50 -17.73
N PHE A 462 31.58 -38.36 -17.02
CA PHE A 462 32.73 -37.48 -16.76
C PHE A 462 33.36 -37.72 -15.39
N ALA A 463 33.50 -38.98 -14.97
CA ALA A 463 34.03 -39.34 -13.65
C ALA A 463 35.42 -38.73 -13.37
N GLY A 464 36.28 -38.62 -14.39
CA GLY A 464 37.60 -37.99 -14.29
C GLY A 464 37.58 -36.48 -14.06
N THR A 465 36.42 -35.81 -14.19
CA THR A 465 36.24 -34.36 -13.99
C THR A 465 35.65 -34.03 -12.62
N ALA A 466 34.94 -34.98 -11.98
CA ALA A 466 34.38 -34.82 -10.64
C ALA A 466 35.47 -34.48 -9.59
N GLN A 467 36.69 -34.99 -9.76
CA GLN A 467 37.85 -34.65 -8.92
C GLN A 467 38.27 -33.16 -8.95
N TYR A 468 37.62 -32.30 -9.72
CA TYR A 468 37.91 -30.86 -9.77
C TYR A 468 36.76 -29.99 -9.25
N THR A 469 35.66 -30.56 -8.76
CA THR A 469 34.54 -29.76 -8.23
C THR A 469 34.89 -29.02 -6.93
N ASP A 470 35.93 -29.47 -6.23
CA ASP A 470 36.54 -28.83 -5.06
C ASP A 470 37.70 -27.86 -5.41
N VAL A 471 37.81 -27.45 -6.68
CA VAL A 471 38.83 -26.52 -7.16
C VAL A 471 38.19 -25.27 -7.78
N CYS A 472 38.63 -24.08 -7.36
CA CYS A 472 38.16 -22.82 -7.92
C CYS A 472 38.60 -22.64 -9.38
N ASN A 473 37.91 -21.78 -10.12
CA ASN A 473 38.20 -21.55 -11.54
C ASN A 473 39.64 -21.09 -11.79
N GLU A 474 40.20 -20.24 -10.92
CA GLU A 474 41.59 -19.80 -11.02
C GLU A 474 42.60 -20.96 -10.84
N CYS A 475 42.39 -21.80 -9.83
CA CYS A 475 43.26 -22.96 -9.59
C CYS A 475 43.10 -24.02 -10.70
N LYS A 476 41.89 -24.21 -11.23
CA LYS A 476 41.64 -25.07 -12.41
C LYS A 476 42.44 -24.58 -13.60
N GLN A 477 42.37 -23.29 -13.91
CA GLN A 477 43.12 -22.70 -15.02
C GLN A 477 44.62 -22.93 -14.86
N LYS A 478 45.19 -22.66 -13.68
CA LYS A 478 46.62 -22.89 -13.41
C LYS A 478 47.04 -24.35 -13.66
N ILE A 479 46.23 -25.31 -13.23
CA ILE A 479 46.50 -26.74 -13.41
C ILE A 479 46.40 -27.12 -14.89
N LEU A 480 45.34 -26.68 -15.59
CA LEU A 480 45.16 -26.99 -17.00
C LEU A 480 46.28 -26.37 -17.85
N THR A 481 46.69 -25.13 -17.56
CA THR A 481 47.84 -24.49 -18.20
C THR A 481 49.12 -25.27 -17.94
N LYS A 482 49.37 -25.73 -16.70
CA LYS A 482 50.52 -26.57 -16.36
C LYS A 482 50.53 -27.87 -17.16
N ILE A 483 49.42 -28.61 -17.18
CA ILE A 483 49.29 -29.87 -17.93
C ILE A 483 49.53 -29.64 -19.44
N TRP A 484 48.99 -28.55 -19.98
CA TRP A 484 49.17 -28.19 -21.39
C TRP A 484 50.63 -27.87 -21.74
N LEU A 485 51.31 -27.09 -20.89
CA LEU A 485 52.74 -26.80 -21.04
C LEU A 485 53.60 -28.08 -20.93
N GLU A 486 53.31 -28.95 -19.96
CA GLU A 486 54.02 -30.23 -19.79
C GLU A 486 53.84 -31.16 -21.00
N LYS A 487 52.64 -31.21 -21.59
CA LYS A 487 52.40 -31.94 -22.85
C LYS A 487 53.18 -31.36 -24.03
N LEU A 488 53.17 -30.03 -24.17
CA LEU A 488 53.97 -29.35 -25.21
C LEU A 488 55.46 -29.62 -25.06
N LEU A 489 55.98 -29.57 -23.84
CA LEU A 489 57.41 -29.76 -23.55
C LEU A 489 57.85 -31.22 -23.62
N SER A 490 56.94 -32.19 -23.41
CA SER A 490 57.27 -33.63 -23.45
C SER A 490 57.21 -34.27 -24.84
N GLY A 491 56.82 -33.52 -25.88
CA GLY A 491 56.85 -33.96 -27.28
C GLY A 491 55.90 -35.12 -27.63
N LYS A 492 55.08 -35.60 -26.70
CA LYS A 492 54.04 -36.60 -26.95
C LYS A 492 52.77 -35.89 -27.44
N LYS A 493 52.46 -36.06 -28.73
CA LYS A 493 51.17 -35.68 -29.33
C LYS A 493 50.02 -36.41 -28.66
#